data_AF-A0A662XD92-F1
#
_entry.id   AF-A0A662XD92-F1
#
_cell.length_a   1.000
_cell.length_b   1.000
_cell.length_c   1.000
_cell.angle_alpha   90.00
_cell.angle_beta   90.00
_cell.angle_gamma   90.00
#
_symmetry.space_group_name_H-M   'P 1'
#
loop_
_entity.id
_entity.type
_entity.pdbx_description
1 polymer ?
#
loop_
_entity_poly.entity_id
_entity_poly.type
_entity_poly.pdbx_seq_one_letter_code
_entity_poly.pdbx_strand_id
1 'polypeptide(L)'
;SLPKGRKHAGMEDQPTPKQVRSKKDEQNVNAINALANAAANRARALSLPERLDILVLQANLRLGKISLRSKQLVTNVIASLLCRSRETVGRLGQSSYRTALSRYQAHLPIAKARNNVPATINMQYDVREFIREHSSTRTRTVAKGIMQFMIERDYLAVNAEMPSDFDATLRATRRFLKRSGYKRGKRKGATYRLSAANEEKRDQYIQRMIRVEAEKRRIVYMDESYIHQNYARHDDSLYDPSDTNITKAKYKGRRLCFIAAIIAEDTSITDEERNGVYSAHLLKQTIDIFEGGSKPKTTTGYLTLIISFVILMDNAKYHITKPSSLPKRNTKKQALQAACDEFLLPYNAVDTKSILWARIASYIDTNVSPIVIDMARSRGHDVFFTPPYHSDLQPIELIWATVKGEIAAEVISQKAGDVKQDKLVCNKDVLLGSVFLDANYELSNY
;
A
#
# COMPACT_ATOMS: atom_id res chain seq x y z
N SER A 1 8.43 -77.91 66.89
CA SER A 1 9.22 -77.32 67.98
C SER A 1 8.92 -75.81 68.04
N LEU A 2 8.14 -75.35 69.01
CA LEU A 2 8.13 -73.94 69.45
C LEU A 2 9.36 -73.73 70.38
N PRO A 3 9.84 -72.51 70.76
CA PRO A 3 9.04 -71.28 70.93
C PRO A 3 9.73 -69.87 70.77
N LYS A 4 8.92 -68.79 70.90
CA LYS A 4 9.19 -67.42 71.48
C LYS A 4 10.25 -66.50 70.81
N GLY A 5 10.14 -65.16 70.73
CA GLY A 5 9.18 -64.19 71.25
C GLY A 5 9.64 -62.72 71.02
N ARG A 6 8.66 -61.80 71.02
CA ARG A 6 8.61 -60.34 71.35
C ARG A 6 9.83 -59.37 71.25
N LYS A 7 9.57 -58.29 70.48
CA LYS A 7 9.56 -56.80 70.78
C LYS A 7 10.84 -55.92 70.75
N HIS A 8 10.78 -54.97 69.79
CA HIS A 8 11.03 -53.51 69.77
C HIS A 8 12.38 -52.83 70.13
N ALA A 9 12.78 -51.94 69.19
CA ALA A 9 13.42 -50.60 69.27
C ALA A 9 14.67 -50.59 68.36
N GLY A 10 14.80 -49.83 67.27
CA GLY A 10 14.57 -48.40 67.04
C GLY A 10 15.92 -47.79 66.62
N MET A 11 16.06 -47.32 65.36
CA MET A 11 17.03 -46.30 64.86
C MET A 11 17.05 -46.36 63.31
N GLU A 12 16.43 -45.37 62.67
CA GLU A 12 17.09 -44.29 61.90
C GLU A 12 17.20 -44.61 60.40
N ASP A 13 16.09 -44.35 59.69
CA ASP A 13 16.12 -44.07 58.26
C ASP A 13 16.89 -42.76 58.02
N GLN A 14 18.00 -42.83 57.28
CA GLN A 14 18.63 -41.65 56.70
C GLN A 14 17.71 -41.06 55.61
N PRO A 15 17.32 -39.77 55.68
CA PRO A 15 16.68 -39.12 54.55
C PRO A 15 17.76 -38.70 53.54
N THR A 16 17.72 -39.29 52.35
CA THR A 16 18.39 -38.76 51.17
C THR A 16 17.80 -37.38 50.81
N PRO A 17 18.60 -36.34 50.49
CA PRO A 17 18.06 -35.01 50.25
C PRO A 17 17.37 -34.94 48.88
N LYS A 18 16.04 -34.83 48.86
CA LYS A 18 15.30 -34.38 47.67
C LYS A 18 15.56 -32.89 47.46
N GLN A 19 16.47 -32.54 46.54
CA GLN A 19 16.57 -31.16 46.04
C GLN A 19 15.39 -30.87 45.09
N VAL A 20 14.33 -30.27 45.63
CA VAL A 20 13.34 -29.56 44.81
C VAL A 20 13.91 -28.16 44.57
N ARG A 21 14.61 -27.94 43.44
CA ARG A 21 15.02 -26.58 43.02
C ARG A 21 13.77 -25.81 42.61
N SER A 22 13.58 -24.62 43.17
CA SER A 22 12.39 -23.80 42.89
C SER A 22 12.47 -23.24 41.46
N LYS A 23 11.32 -22.93 40.83
CA LYS A 23 11.25 -22.25 39.52
C LYS A 23 12.10 -20.97 39.44
N LYS A 24 12.28 -20.30 40.58
CA LYS A 24 13.11 -19.09 40.69
C LYS A 24 14.61 -19.41 40.58
N ASP A 25 15.04 -20.55 41.11
CA ASP A 25 16.43 -21.01 41.01
C ASP A 25 16.77 -21.42 39.57
N GLU A 26 15.83 -22.02 38.86
CA GLU A 26 15.99 -22.40 37.45
C GLU A 26 16.08 -21.17 36.53
N GLN A 27 15.26 -20.14 36.76
CA GLN A 27 15.35 -18.86 36.05
C GLN A 27 16.69 -18.15 36.28
N ASN A 28 17.19 -18.18 37.52
CA ASN A 28 18.50 -17.61 37.85
C ASN A 28 19.65 -18.36 37.17
N VAL A 29 19.60 -19.70 37.14
CA VAL A 29 20.58 -20.53 36.43
C VAL A 29 20.56 -20.24 34.92
N ASN A 30 19.38 -20.08 34.33
CA ASN A 30 19.25 -19.75 32.91
C ASN A 30 19.79 -18.35 32.58
N ALA A 31 19.57 -17.36 33.45
CA ALA A 31 20.15 -16.02 33.30
C ALA A 31 21.69 -16.04 33.40
N ILE A 32 22.25 -16.81 34.33
CA ILE A 32 23.70 -17.00 34.47
C ILE A 32 24.29 -17.65 33.22
N ASN A 33 23.65 -18.68 32.69
CA ASN A 33 24.09 -19.37 31.47
C ASN A 33 24.02 -18.46 30.23
N ALA A 34 22.97 -17.63 30.13
CA ALA A 34 22.83 -16.65 29.06
C ALA A 34 23.94 -15.59 29.10
N LEU A 35 24.30 -15.10 30.30
CA LEU A 35 25.41 -14.15 30.49
C LEU A 35 26.76 -14.79 30.13
N ALA A 36 26.99 -16.05 30.52
CA ALA A 36 28.21 -16.78 30.17
C ALA A 36 28.35 -16.98 28.64
N ASN A 37 27.27 -17.35 27.97
CA ASN A 37 27.25 -17.47 26.50
C ASN A 37 27.45 -16.14 25.79
N ALA A 38 26.87 -15.05 26.30
CA ALA A 38 27.07 -13.71 25.76
C ALA A 38 28.50 -13.19 25.98
N ALA A 39 29.19 -13.63 27.04
CA ALA A 39 30.60 -13.32 27.26
C ALA A 39 31.51 -14.13 26.32
N ALA A 40 31.23 -15.42 26.10
CA ALA A 40 32.03 -16.31 25.27
C ALA A 40 31.99 -15.96 23.77
N ASN A 41 30.83 -15.53 23.26
CA ASN A 41 30.63 -15.23 21.82
C ASN A 41 30.98 -13.79 21.43
N ARG A 42 31.50 -12.98 22.35
CA ARG A 42 31.85 -11.58 22.05
C ARG A 42 33.25 -11.45 21.46
N ALA A 43 33.38 -10.60 20.45
CA ALA A 43 34.68 -10.22 19.89
C ALA A 43 35.58 -9.61 20.99
N ARG A 44 36.87 -9.98 20.99
CA ARG A 44 37.86 -9.46 21.97
C ARG A 44 38.07 -7.94 21.83
N ALA A 45 37.96 -7.42 20.60
CA ALA A 45 38.06 -6.00 20.31
C ALA A 45 36.72 -5.29 20.60
N LEU A 46 36.79 -4.12 21.24
CA LEU A 46 35.61 -3.29 21.46
C LEU A 46 35.23 -2.52 20.19
N SER A 47 33.97 -2.65 19.79
CA SER A 47 33.37 -1.86 18.71
C SER A 47 33.22 -0.38 19.10
N LEU A 48 33.03 0.50 18.12
CA LEU A 48 32.82 1.93 18.38
C LEU A 48 31.57 2.20 19.26
N PRO A 49 30.41 1.56 19.00
CA PRO A 49 29.24 1.69 19.88
C PRO A 49 29.52 1.25 21.32
N GLU A 50 30.14 0.09 21.53
CA GLU A 50 30.47 -0.39 22.89
C GLU A 50 31.41 0.56 23.64
N ARG A 51 32.36 1.21 22.94
CA ARG A 51 33.23 2.24 23.56
C ARG A 51 32.44 3.46 24.00
N LEU A 52 31.44 3.86 23.20
CA LEU A 52 30.56 4.99 23.54
C LEU A 52 29.63 4.63 24.69
N ASP A 53 29.10 3.41 24.76
CA ASP A 53 28.27 2.95 25.86
C ASP A 53 29.05 2.92 27.18
N ILE A 54 30.30 2.42 27.17
CA ILE A 54 31.19 2.47 28.33
C ILE A 54 31.38 3.92 28.81
N LEU A 55 31.57 4.85 27.88
CA LEU A 55 31.76 6.27 28.17
C LEU A 55 30.51 6.93 28.76
N VAL A 56 29.36 6.71 28.13
CA VAL A 56 28.07 7.24 28.56
C VAL A 56 27.68 6.69 29.93
N LEU A 57 27.88 5.38 30.17
CA LEU A 57 27.60 4.76 31.46
C LEU A 57 28.54 5.27 32.54
N GLN A 58 29.83 5.43 32.26
CA GLN A 58 30.73 5.99 33.26
C GLN A 58 30.44 7.46 33.55
N ALA A 59 30.08 8.27 32.56
CA ALA A 59 29.69 9.66 32.77
C ALA A 59 28.40 9.73 33.60
N ASN A 60 27.35 9.00 33.22
CA ASN A 60 26.07 9.02 33.91
C ASN A 60 26.13 8.41 35.32
N LEU A 61 26.90 7.34 35.54
CA LEU A 61 27.01 6.74 36.88
C LEU A 61 27.96 7.51 37.81
N ARG A 62 28.84 8.37 37.26
CA ARG A 62 29.69 9.28 38.05
C ARG A 62 29.04 10.65 38.29
N LEU A 63 28.19 11.11 37.38
CA LEU A 63 27.46 12.39 37.48
C LEU A 63 26.06 12.24 38.07
N GLY A 64 25.46 11.05 37.96
CA GLY A 64 24.08 10.76 38.32
C GLY A 64 23.90 10.32 39.76
N LYS A 65 22.71 10.60 40.27
CA LYS A 65 22.21 10.50 41.66
C LYS A 65 22.19 9.09 42.30
N ILE A 66 22.96 8.13 41.80
CA ILE A 66 23.19 6.84 42.48
C ILE A 66 24.53 6.99 43.21
N SER A 67 24.50 7.09 44.54
CA SER A 67 25.69 7.30 45.37
C SER A 67 26.61 6.07 45.38
N LEU A 68 27.32 5.81 44.28
CA LEU A 68 28.44 4.87 44.23
C LEU A 68 29.70 5.65 44.60
N ARG A 69 30.00 5.72 45.90
CA ARG A 69 31.10 6.52 46.48
C ARG A 69 32.52 6.11 46.02
N SER A 70 32.67 5.08 45.18
CA SER A 70 33.97 4.59 44.71
C SER A 70 34.03 4.43 43.19
N LYS A 71 35.06 5.03 42.56
CA LYS A 71 35.39 4.85 41.13
C LYS A 71 35.53 3.38 40.73
N GLN A 72 35.97 2.54 41.65
CA GLN A 72 36.14 1.10 41.44
C GLN A 72 34.79 0.38 41.35
N LEU A 73 33.81 0.79 42.16
CA LEU A 73 32.46 0.23 42.13
C LEU A 73 31.74 0.56 40.83
N VAL A 74 31.88 1.79 40.32
CA VAL A 74 31.30 2.18 39.02
C VAL A 74 31.88 1.33 37.88
N THR A 75 33.21 1.15 37.85
CA THR A 75 33.86 0.30 36.84
C THR A 75 33.39 -1.16 36.94
N ASN A 76 33.13 -1.66 38.16
CA ASN A 76 32.65 -3.03 38.38
C ASN A 76 31.23 -3.24 37.86
N VAL A 77 30.33 -2.30 38.15
CA VAL A 77 28.94 -2.36 37.70
C VAL A 77 28.88 -2.32 36.17
N ILE A 78 29.69 -1.47 35.53
CA ILE A 78 29.73 -1.38 34.07
C ILE A 78 30.35 -2.65 33.46
N ALA A 79 31.40 -3.19 34.08
CA ALA A 79 32.01 -4.45 33.67
C ALA A 79 31.00 -5.61 33.71
N SER A 80 30.16 -5.70 34.76
CA SER A 80 29.12 -6.72 34.83
C SER A 80 28.00 -6.50 33.82
N LEU A 81 27.53 -5.25 33.64
CA LEU A 81 26.46 -4.93 32.70
C LEU A 81 26.84 -5.22 31.24
N LEU A 82 28.10 -4.94 30.87
CA LEU A 82 28.59 -5.12 29.51
C LEU A 82 29.30 -6.45 29.28
N CYS A 83 29.40 -7.30 30.31
CA CYS A 83 30.14 -8.56 30.29
C CYS A 83 31.60 -8.39 29.80
N ARG A 84 32.30 -7.35 30.30
CA ARG A 84 33.69 -7.05 29.94
C ARG A 84 34.59 -7.05 31.17
N SER A 85 35.90 -7.28 30.99
CA SER A 85 36.84 -7.25 32.11
C SER A 85 36.93 -5.84 32.71
N ARG A 86 37.09 -5.78 34.04
CA ARG A 86 37.29 -4.54 34.78
C ARG A 86 38.42 -3.68 34.21
N GLU A 87 39.51 -4.32 33.79
CA GLU A 87 40.65 -3.64 33.18
C GLU A 87 40.30 -2.98 31.84
N THR A 88 39.48 -3.63 31.02
CA THR A 88 39.06 -3.11 29.71
C THR A 88 38.20 -1.86 29.88
N VAL A 89 37.23 -1.92 30.80
CA VAL A 89 36.35 -0.79 31.14
C VAL A 89 37.15 0.33 31.82
N GLY A 90 38.07 -0.03 32.72
CA GLY A 90 38.94 0.91 33.45
C GLY A 90 39.92 1.65 32.54
N ARG A 91 40.58 0.94 31.61
CA ARG A 91 41.51 1.53 30.62
C ARG A 91 40.83 2.58 29.75
N LEU A 92 39.61 2.30 29.28
CA LEU A 92 38.82 3.29 28.57
C LEU A 92 38.51 4.46 29.50
N GLY A 93 37.98 4.22 30.69
CA GLY A 93 37.63 5.29 31.63
C GLY A 93 38.75 6.20 32.12
N GLN A 94 40.02 5.77 32.08
CA GLN A 94 41.17 6.63 32.42
C GLN A 94 41.71 7.39 31.21
N SER A 95 41.72 6.78 30.03
CA SER A 95 42.32 7.37 28.81
C SER A 95 41.34 8.26 28.03
N SER A 96 40.03 8.06 28.21
CA SER A 96 39.04 8.59 27.28
C SER A 96 38.42 9.93 27.66
N TYR A 97 38.41 10.42 28.90
CA TYR A 97 37.78 11.73 29.15
C TYR A 97 38.55 12.88 28.47
N ARG A 98 39.88 12.88 28.60
CA ARG A 98 40.75 13.86 27.91
C ARG A 98 40.85 13.60 26.41
N THR A 99 40.94 12.34 25.99
CA THR A 99 41.04 11.98 24.56
C THR A 99 39.70 12.07 23.84
N ALA A 100 38.57 11.84 24.50
CA ALA A 100 37.23 12.03 23.95
C ALA A 100 36.90 13.51 23.87
N LEU A 101 37.25 14.36 24.84
CA LEU A 101 37.15 15.82 24.68
C LEU A 101 38.05 16.34 23.55
N SER A 102 39.29 15.86 23.45
CA SER A 102 40.18 16.22 22.34
C SER A 102 39.69 15.70 20.98
N ARG A 103 39.12 14.49 20.91
CA ARG A 103 38.49 13.96 19.69
C ARG A 103 37.14 14.64 19.40
N TYR A 104 36.37 15.06 20.39
CA TYR A 104 35.09 15.77 20.19
C TYR A 104 35.32 17.24 19.81
N GLN A 105 36.35 17.89 20.35
CA GLN A 105 36.83 19.20 19.89
C GLN A 105 37.50 19.11 18.51
N ALA A 106 38.19 18.00 18.19
CA ALA A 106 38.69 17.71 16.84
C ALA A 106 37.62 17.15 15.88
N HIS A 107 36.40 16.88 16.37
CA HIS A 107 35.23 16.45 15.59
C HIS A 107 34.11 17.49 15.60
N LEU A 108 34.42 18.76 15.88
CA LEU A 108 33.76 19.83 15.13
C LEU A 108 34.27 19.69 13.69
N PRO A 109 33.43 19.24 12.74
CA PRO A 109 33.87 18.89 11.40
C PRO A 109 34.03 20.17 10.57
N ILE A 110 35.03 21.00 10.91
CA ILE A 110 35.24 22.27 10.18
C ILE A 110 36.25 22.09 9.03
N ALA A 111 37.04 21.01 8.98
CA ALA A 111 38.21 21.01 8.07
C ALA A 111 38.37 19.87 7.05
N LYS A 112 37.63 18.74 7.05
CA LYS A 112 37.97 17.63 6.10
C LYS A 112 36.82 16.88 5.39
N ALA A 113 35.57 17.36 5.44
CA ALA A 113 34.52 16.85 4.53
C ALA A 113 33.50 17.94 4.15
N ARG A 114 33.97 19.07 3.60
CA ARG A 114 33.09 20.19 3.17
C ARG A 114 31.96 19.78 2.20
N ASN A 115 32.06 18.60 1.57
CA ASN A 115 31.15 18.16 0.52
C ASN A 115 30.30 16.93 0.90
N ASN A 116 30.16 16.58 2.18
CA ASN A 116 29.38 15.40 2.58
C ASN A 116 28.20 15.81 3.46
N VAL A 117 26.98 15.61 2.95
CA VAL A 117 25.75 15.90 3.70
C VAL A 117 25.63 14.92 4.87
N PRO A 118 25.58 15.38 6.14
CA PRO A 118 25.55 14.49 7.30
C PRO A 118 24.24 13.68 7.36
N ALA A 119 24.27 12.37 7.12
CA ALA A 119 23.06 11.54 7.08
C ALA A 119 22.51 11.15 8.47
N THR A 120 22.42 12.10 9.41
CA THR A 120 21.85 11.86 10.75
C THR A 120 20.35 11.63 10.69
N ILE A 121 19.80 10.89 11.66
CA ILE A 121 18.36 10.57 11.73
C ILE A 121 17.51 11.87 11.80
N ASN A 122 17.93 12.85 12.60
CA ASN A 122 17.23 14.12 12.77
C ASN A 122 17.18 14.93 11.47
N MET A 123 18.31 15.06 10.76
CA MET A 123 18.33 15.78 9.48
C MET A 123 17.42 15.10 8.44
N GLN A 124 17.46 13.76 8.37
CA GLN A 124 16.59 13.03 7.45
C GLN A 124 15.10 13.19 7.77
N TYR A 125 14.75 13.27 9.06
CA TYR A 125 13.39 13.54 9.52
C TYR A 125 12.96 14.95 9.10
N ASP A 126 13.76 15.96 9.41
CA ASP A 126 13.48 17.37 9.10
C ASP A 126 13.34 17.63 7.61
N VAL A 127 14.21 17.04 6.78
CA VAL A 127 14.12 17.14 5.32
C VAL A 127 12.87 16.45 4.79
N ARG A 128 12.46 15.33 5.39
CA ARG A 128 11.22 14.64 5.03
C ARG A 128 10.00 15.48 5.39
N GLU A 129 9.99 16.12 6.55
CA GLU A 129 8.92 17.00 7.00
C GLU A 129 8.81 18.24 6.12
N PHE A 130 9.92 18.91 5.83
CA PHE A 130 9.99 20.05 4.92
C PHE A 130 9.42 19.74 3.53
N ILE A 131 9.80 18.59 2.95
CA ILE A 131 9.28 18.15 1.65
C ILE A 131 7.77 17.85 1.71
N ARG A 132 7.27 17.28 2.81
CA ARG A 132 5.84 17.01 3.01
C ARG A 132 5.04 18.29 3.11
N GLU A 133 5.52 19.25 3.89
CA GLU A 133 4.89 20.56 4.07
C GLU A 133 4.83 21.32 2.74
N HIS A 134 5.94 21.42 2.00
CA HIS A 134 5.95 22.09 0.70
C HIS A 134 5.10 21.37 -0.34
N SER A 135 4.99 20.03 -0.25
CA SER A 135 4.04 19.27 -1.08
C SER A 135 2.59 19.58 -0.72
N SER A 136 2.28 19.88 0.55
CA SER A 136 0.92 20.21 1.01
C SER A 136 0.43 21.57 0.50
N THR A 137 1.35 22.55 0.41
CA THR A 137 1.11 23.92 -0.04
C THR A 137 1.28 24.12 -1.55
N ARG A 138 1.63 23.06 -2.29
CA ARG A 138 1.95 23.09 -3.73
C ARG A 138 3.14 23.98 -4.08
N THR A 139 4.02 24.25 -3.13
CA THR A 139 5.25 25.01 -3.36
C THR A 139 6.27 24.15 -4.10
N ARG A 140 6.86 24.71 -5.16
CA ARG A 140 7.88 24.04 -5.96
C ARG A 140 9.12 23.76 -5.10
N THR A 141 9.34 22.50 -4.75
CA THR A 141 10.52 22.06 -4.00
C THR A 141 11.63 21.60 -4.94
N VAL A 142 12.82 22.19 -4.82
CA VAL A 142 14.01 21.81 -5.60
C VAL A 142 15.19 21.57 -4.67
N ALA A 143 16.19 20.82 -5.15
CA ALA A 143 17.41 20.52 -4.38
C ALA A 143 18.10 21.80 -3.84
N LYS A 144 18.01 22.93 -4.55
CA LYS A 144 18.53 24.23 -4.06
C LYS A 144 17.78 24.72 -2.82
N GLY A 145 16.45 24.57 -2.78
CA GLY A 145 15.64 24.96 -1.62
C GLY A 145 15.86 24.05 -0.43
N ILE A 146 16.02 22.75 -0.66
CA ILE A 146 16.37 21.79 0.41
C ILE A 146 17.77 22.09 0.97
N MET A 147 18.73 22.44 0.11
CA MET A 147 20.06 22.84 0.54
C MET A 147 20.01 24.10 1.42
N GLN A 148 19.22 25.11 1.01
CA GLN A 148 19.03 26.33 1.78
C GLN A 148 18.42 26.04 3.17
N PHE A 149 17.37 25.20 3.22
CA PHE A 149 16.77 24.72 4.46
C PHE A 149 17.79 24.01 5.38
N MET A 150 18.67 23.19 4.80
CA MET A 150 19.74 22.52 5.57
C MET A 150 20.79 23.50 6.10
N ILE A 151 21.06 24.60 5.40
CA ILE A 151 21.95 25.66 5.86
C ILE A 151 21.29 26.43 7.01
N GLU A 152 20.01 26.78 6.89
CA GLU A 152 19.24 27.48 7.93
C GLU A 152 19.08 26.69 9.23
N ARG A 153 19.11 25.36 9.16
CA ARG A 153 19.05 24.44 10.30
C ARG A 153 20.44 24.03 10.82
N ASP A 154 21.50 24.70 10.37
CA ASP A 154 22.90 24.41 10.72
C ASP A 154 23.36 22.97 10.42
N TYR A 155 22.70 22.28 9.49
CA TYR A 155 23.11 20.95 9.02
C TYR A 155 24.24 21.00 7.98
N LEU A 156 24.37 22.12 7.27
CA LEU A 156 25.39 22.35 6.27
C LEU A 156 26.01 23.74 6.47
N ALA A 157 27.33 23.82 6.32
CA ALA A 157 28.05 25.09 6.24
C ALA A 157 28.51 25.30 4.80
N VAL A 158 28.18 26.45 4.21
CA VAL A 158 28.62 26.86 2.87
C VAL A 158 29.34 28.18 2.97
N ASN A 159 30.51 28.28 2.36
CA ASN A 159 31.18 29.57 2.23
C ASN A 159 30.51 30.42 1.14
N ALA A 160 29.80 31.46 1.55
CA ALA A 160 29.10 32.38 0.64
C ALA A 160 30.05 33.17 -0.28
N GLU A 161 31.33 33.29 0.08
CA GLU A 161 32.34 34.02 -0.70
C GLU A 161 32.91 33.18 -1.86
N MET A 162 32.66 31.86 -1.86
CA MET A 162 33.20 30.91 -2.83
C MET A 162 32.09 30.23 -3.63
N PRO A 163 31.80 30.67 -4.87
CA PRO A 163 30.76 30.07 -5.72
C PRO A 163 30.95 28.56 -5.98
N SER A 164 32.21 28.10 -6.01
CA SER A 164 32.56 26.69 -6.19
C SER A 164 32.12 25.80 -5.04
N ASP A 165 32.06 26.34 -3.82
CA ASP A 165 31.66 25.64 -2.60
C ASP A 165 30.13 25.46 -2.55
N PHE A 166 29.39 26.49 -3.00
CA PHE A 166 27.95 26.42 -3.20
C PHE A 166 27.57 25.31 -4.19
N ASP A 167 28.26 25.24 -5.33
CA ASP A 167 28.04 24.22 -6.35
C ASP A 167 28.42 22.82 -5.87
N ALA A 168 29.51 22.69 -5.10
CA ALA A 168 29.91 21.42 -4.52
C ALA A 168 28.88 20.91 -3.50
N THR A 169 28.35 21.79 -2.67
CA THR A 169 27.31 21.48 -1.68
C THR A 169 25.97 21.13 -2.36
N LEU A 170 25.61 21.82 -3.44
CA LEU A 170 24.41 21.49 -4.21
C LEU A 170 24.52 20.11 -4.86
N ARG A 171 25.70 19.75 -5.38
CA ARG A 171 25.98 18.40 -5.90
C ARG A 171 25.88 17.36 -4.79
N ALA A 172 26.41 17.64 -3.60
CA ALA A 172 26.30 16.76 -2.44
C ALA A 172 24.85 16.54 -2.00
N THR A 173 24.05 17.61 -1.96
CA THR A 173 22.61 17.57 -1.65
C THR A 173 21.83 16.72 -2.65
N ARG A 174 22.11 16.88 -3.96
CA ARG A 174 21.49 16.02 -5.00
C ARG A 174 21.83 14.55 -4.82
N ARG A 175 23.08 14.23 -4.47
CA ARG A 175 23.53 12.85 -4.20
C ARG A 175 22.86 12.27 -2.96
N PHE A 176 22.74 13.06 -1.89
CA PHE A 176 22.02 12.69 -0.68
C PHE A 176 20.56 12.35 -0.99
N LEU A 177 19.82 13.25 -1.65
CA LEU A 177 18.41 13.03 -1.98
C LEU A 177 18.20 11.75 -2.82
N LYS A 178 19.09 11.51 -3.80
CA LYS A 178 19.05 10.29 -4.60
C LYS A 178 19.31 9.03 -3.75
N ARG A 179 20.29 9.08 -2.85
CA ARG A 179 20.64 7.96 -1.94
C ARG A 179 19.51 7.68 -0.93
N SER A 180 18.83 8.71 -0.45
CA SER A 180 17.69 8.60 0.46
C SER A 180 16.38 8.20 -0.22
N GLY A 181 16.40 7.88 -1.52
CA GLY A 181 15.25 7.36 -2.25
C GLY A 181 14.27 8.42 -2.78
N TYR A 182 14.58 9.71 -2.67
CA TYR A 182 13.76 10.77 -3.24
C TYR A 182 13.87 10.79 -4.77
N LYS A 183 12.72 10.84 -5.45
CA LYS A 183 12.61 10.82 -6.91
C LYS A 183 12.20 12.20 -7.45
N ARG A 184 12.78 12.61 -8.58
CA ARG A 184 12.41 13.83 -9.32
C ARG A 184 11.65 13.44 -10.58
N GLY A 185 10.45 13.98 -10.76
CA GLY A 185 9.66 13.76 -11.98
C GLY A 185 8.16 13.89 -11.74
N LYS A 186 7.39 13.72 -12.81
CA LYS A 186 5.92 13.65 -12.74
C LYS A 186 5.55 12.32 -12.06
N ARG A 187 4.93 12.35 -10.88
CA ARG A 187 4.30 11.15 -10.30
C ARG A 187 3.12 10.75 -11.20
N LYS A 188 3.07 9.48 -11.63
CA LYS A 188 1.86 8.90 -12.24
C LYS A 188 0.96 8.43 -11.08
N GLY A 189 -0.19 9.10 -10.90
CA GLY A 189 -1.17 8.83 -9.84
C GLY A 189 -0.73 9.33 -8.46
N ALA A 190 -1.59 9.79 -7.56
CA ALA A 190 -3.01 10.15 -7.63
C ALA A 190 -3.13 11.40 -6.74
N THR A 191 -3.68 12.49 -7.25
CA THR A 191 -4.07 13.59 -6.38
C THR A 191 -5.36 13.16 -5.69
N TYR A 192 -5.26 12.49 -4.54
CA TYR A 192 -6.40 12.20 -3.65
C TYR A 192 -7.03 13.47 -3.04
N ARG A 193 -6.77 14.67 -3.59
CA ARG A 193 -7.71 15.77 -3.40
C ARG A 193 -8.87 15.49 -4.35
N LEU A 194 -9.79 14.65 -3.87
CA LEU A 194 -11.15 14.62 -4.38
C LEU A 194 -11.65 16.07 -4.35
N SER A 195 -12.32 16.51 -5.42
CA SER A 195 -13.09 17.74 -5.31
C SER A 195 -14.15 17.54 -4.22
N ALA A 196 -14.61 18.60 -3.56
CA ALA A 196 -15.72 18.50 -2.60
C ALA A 196 -16.93 17.73 -3.19
N ALA A 197 -17.19 17.93 -4.49
CA ALA A 197 -18.23 17.20 -5.22
C ALA A 197 -17.95 15.68 -5.35
N ASN A 198 -16.69 15.25 -5.43
CA ASN A 198 -16.34 13.82 -5.44
C ASN A 198 -16.36 13.23 -4.02
N GLU A 199 -15.98 14.00 -3.00
CA GLU A 199 -16.11 13.60 -1.59
C GLU A 199 -17.57 13.34 -1.23
N GLU A 200 -18.46 14.25 -1.61
CA GLU A 200 -19.91 14.09 -1.38
C GLU A 200 -20.45 12.83 -2.07
N LYS A 201 -20.06 12.58 -3.33
CA LYS A 201 -20.46 11.35 -4.06
C LYS A 201 -19.95 10.09 -3.39
N ARG A 202 -18.72 10.11 -2.86
CA ARG A 202 -18.15 9.00 -2.10
C ARG A 202 -18.93 8.77 -0.83
N ASP A 203 -19.24 9.81 -0.08
CA ASP A 203 -19.95 9.68 1.20
C ASP A 203 -21.39 9.20 0.98
N GLN A 204 -22.07 9.67 -0.06
CA GLN A 204 -23.37 9.13 -0.50
C GLN A 204 -23.28 7.65 -0.89
N TYR A 205 -22.20 7.24 -1.57
CA TYR A 205 -21.96 5.84 -1.90
C TYR A 205 -21.79 4.98 -0.64
N ILE A 206 -20.94 5.40 0.30
CA ILE A 206 -20.71 4.68 1.55
C ILE A 206 -22.00 4.56 2.37
N GLN A 207 -22.80 5.62 2.48
CA GLN A 207 -24.10 5.56 3.15
C GLN A 207 -25.04 4.53 2.53
N ARG A 208 -25.04 4.39 1.20
CA ARG A 208 -25.83 3.35 0.52
C ARG A 208 -25.29 1.96 0.82
N MET A 209 -23.97 1.77 0.80
CA MET A 209 -23.34 0.47 1.09
C MET A 209 -23.61 0.01 2.53
N ILE A 210 -23.59 0.93 3.51
CA ILE A 210 -23.96 0.63 4.91
C ILE A 210 -25.40 0.09 5.00
N ARG A 211 -26.34 0.63 4.21
CA ARG A 211 -27.72 0.13 4.18
C ARG A 211 -27.81 -1.26 3.56
N VAL A 212 -27.08 -1.50 2.47
CA VAL A 212 -27.01 -2.82 1.81
C VAL A 212 -26.50 -3.88 2.78
N GLU A 213 -25.46 -3.55 3.55
CA GLU A 213 -24.91 -4.41 4.58
C GLU A 213 -25.93 -4.68 5.70
N ALA A 214 -26.62 -3.64 6.19
CA ALA A 214 -27.67 -3.79 7.20
C ALA A 214 -28.86 -4.64 6.71
N GLU A 215 -29.23 -4.52 5.43
CA GLU A 215 -30.27 -5.33 4.78
C GLU A 215 -29.78 -6.74 4.39
N LYS A 216 -28.50 -7.05 4.63
CA LYS A 216 -27.83 -8.30 4.21
C LYS A 216 -28.05 -8.64 2.74
N ARG A 217 -28.11 -7.62 1.89
CA ARG A 217 -28.30 -7.81 0.45
C ARG A 217 -26.98 -8.21 -0.18
N ARG A 218 -27.01 -9.30 -0.97
CA ARG A 218 -25.83 -9.80 -1.65
C ARG A 218 -25.46 -8.88 -2.82
N ILE A 219 -24.16 -8.66 -2.98
CA ILE A 219 -23.60 -7.68 -3.93
C ILE A 219 -22.99 -8.41 -5.12
N VAL A 220 -23.21 -7.88 -6.32
CA VAL A 220 -22.58 -8.33 -7.57
C VAL A 220 -21.74 -7.18 -8.11
N TYR A 221 -20.43 -7.37 -8.26
CA TYR A 221 -19.55 -6.39 -8.89
C TYR A 221 -19.37 -6.73 -10.35
N MET A 222 -19.71 -5.81 -11.23
CA MET A 222 -19.57 -5.96 -12.68
C MET A 222 -18.70 -4.86 -13.23
N ASP A 223 -17.81 -5.22 -14.14
CA ASP A 223 -16.89 -4.27 -14.76
C ASP A 223 -16.39 -4.75 -16.12
N GLU A 224 -15.88 -3.82 -16.92
CA GLU A 224 -15.25 -4.10 -18.21
C GLU A 224 -13.77 -3.74 -18.20
N SER A 225 -12.99 -4.55 -18.89
CA SER A 225 -11.58 -4.29 -19.08
C SER A 225 -11.13 -4.70 -20.49
N TYR A 226 -9.92 -4.31 -20.87
CA TYR A 226 -9.34 -4.66 -22.16
C TYR A 226 -7.83 -4.89 -22.08
N ILE A 227 -7.33 -5.67 -23.03
CA ILE A 227 -5.90 -5.83 -23.28
C ILE A 227 -5.61 -5.47 -24.75
N HIS A 228 -4.50 -4.77 -24.98
CA HIS A 228 -4.05 -4.48 -26.34
C HIS A 228 -3.32 -5.70 -26.93
N GLN A 229 -3.44 -5.91 -28.24
CA GLN A 229 -2.75 -6.97 -28.98
C GLN A 229 -1.23 -7.00 -28.73
N ASN A 230 -0.64 -5.84 -28.48
CA ASN A 230 0.80 -5.67 -28.22
C ASN A 230 1.10 -5.37 -26.75
N TYR A 231 0.21 -5.78 -25.83
CA TYR A 231 0.46 -5.63 -24.40
C TYR A 231 1.73 -6.38 -24.01
N ALA A 232 2.58 -5.72 -23.22
CA ALA A 232 3.81 -6.27 -22.67
C ALA A 232 3.86 -5.95 -21.18
N ARG A 233 4.19 -6.94 -20.36
CA ARG A 233 4.19 -6.81 -18.89
C ARG A 233 5.27 -5.85 -18.38
N HIS A 234 6.43 -5.85 -19.05
CA HIS A 234 7.65 -5.19 -18.59
C HIS A 234 8.35 -4.47 -19.76
N ASP A 235 9.03 -3.36 -19.44
CA ASP A 235 9.96 -2.63 -20.32
C ASP A 235 11.39 -3.11 -20.03
N ASP A 236 11.60 -4.43 -19.95
CA ASP A 236 12.85 -5.09 -19.56
C ASP A 236 13.65 -5.64 -20.75
N SER A 237 13.21 -5.37 -21.98
CA SER A 237 13.95 -5.69 -23.19
C SER A 237 15.32 -5.02 -23.21
N LEU A 238 16.36 -5.83 -23.40
CA LEU A 238 17.73 -5.35 -23.65
C LEU A 238 17.83 -4.71 -25.04
N TYR A 239 18.66 -3.68 -25.19
CA TYR A 239 18.96 -3.06 -26.47
C TYR A 239 20.48 -2.88 -26.64
N ASP A 240 20.97 -2.92 -27.87
CA ASP A 240 22.38 -2.67 -28.18
C ASP A 240 22.63 -1.14 -28.27
N PRO A 241 23.60 -0.57 -27.52
CA PRO A 241 23.90 0.85 -27.59
C PRO A 241 24.40 1.35 -28.95
N SER A 242 24.83 0.45 -29.84
CA SER A 242 25.31 0.76 -31.20
C SER A 242 24.19 0.82 -32.25
N ASP A 243 22.96 0.43 -31.90
CA ASP A 243 21.80 0.50 -32.78
C ASP A 243 21.41 1.96 -33.09
N THR A 244 21.59 2.37 -34.34
CA THR A 244 21.19 3.70 -34.83
C THR A 244 19.68 3.82 -35.05
N ASN A 245 19.00 2.69 -35.23
CA ASN A 245 17.56 2.61 -35.52
C ASN A 245 16.77 2.09 -34.31
N ILE A 246 16.39 2.99 -33.42
CA ILE A 246 15.50 2.66 -32.29
C ILE A 246 14.09 2.41 -32.81
N THR A 247 13.64 1.15 -32.82
CA THR A 247 12.24 0.84 -33.10
C THR A 247 11.39 1.20 -31.88
N LYS A 248 10.47 2.15 -32.04
CA LYS A 248 9.50 2.49 -30.99
C LYS A 248 8.61 1.28 -30.71
N ALA A 249 8.56 0.83 -29.47
CA ALA A 249 7.65 -0.22 -29.05
C ALA A 249 6.19 0.18 -29.38
N LYS A 250 5.49 -0.71 -30.10
CA LYS A 250 4.10 -0.52 -30.48
C LYS A 250 3.19 -0.97 -29.34
N TYR A 251 2.88 -0.08 -28.41
CA TYR A 251 2.01 -0.41 -27.26
C TYR A 251 0.52 -0.48 -27.61
N LYS A 252 0.11 0.10 -28.75
CA LYS A 252 -1.27 0.17 -29.20
C LYS A 252 -1.50 -0.78 -30.38
N GLY A 253 -2.69 -1.33 -30.46
CA GLY A 253 -3.15 -2.29 -31.46
C GLY A 253 -4.62 -2.62 -31.21
N ARG A 254 -5.12 -3.68 -31.86
CA ARG A 254 -6.49 -4.20 -31.64
C ARG A 254 -6.70 -4.48 -30.15
N ARG A 255 -7.93 -4.30 -29.67
CA ARG A 255 -8.27 -4.50 -28.26
C ARG A 255 -9.08 -5.77 -28.14
N LEU A 256 -8.66 -6.66 -27.26
CA LEU A 256 -9.54 -7.70 -26.74
C LEU A 256 -10.21 -7.12 -25.51
N CYS A 257 -11.50 -6.85 -25.61
CA CYS A 257 -12.33 -6.39 -24.50
C CYS A 257 -12.99 -7.58 -23.84
N PHE A 258 -13.18 -7.48 -22.54
CA PHE A 258 -13.85 -8.51 -21.75
C PHE A 258 -14.67 -7.84 -20.64
N ILE A 259 -15.81 -8.45 -20.34
CA ILE A 259 -16.71 -8.08 -19.27
C ILE A 259 -16.99 -9.32 -18.44
N ALA A 260 -17.08 -9.17 -17.13
CA ALA A 260 -17.57 -10.22 -16.25
C ALA A 260 -18.21 -9.59 -15.00
N ALA A 261 -18.86 -10.43 -14.21
CA ALA A 261 -19.34 -10.11 -12.89
C ALA A 261 -18.83 -11.13 -11.87
N ILE A 262 -18.48 -10.63 -10.69
CA ILE A 262 -18.24 -11.44 -9.50
C ILE A 262 -19.34 -11.20 -8.49
N ILE A 263 -19.66 -12.22 -7.72
CA ILE A 263 -20.62 -12.11 -6.64
C ILE A 263 -19.87 -12.16 -5.32
N ALA A 264 -20.24 -11.27 -4.40
CA ALA A 264 -19.75 -11.27 -3.04
C ALA A 264 -20.21 -12.55 -2.33
N GLU A 265 -19.57 -12.84 -1.21
CA GLU A 265 -20.06 -13.87 -0.33
C GLU A 265 -21.43 -13.51 0.25
N ASP A 266 -22.21 -14.52 0.60
CA ASP A 266 -23.52 -14.35 1.21
C ASP A 266 -23.36 -14.19 2.73
N THR A 267 -23.55 -12.97 3.23
CA THR A 267 -23.43 -12.66 4.67
C THR A 267 -24.69 -13.04 5.47
N SER A 268 -25.74 -13.53 4.81
CA SER A 268 -26.92 -14.06 5.47
C SER A 268 -26.74 -15.50 5.97
N ILE A 269 -25.72 -16.20 5.46
CA ILE A 269 -25.45 -17.61 5.74
C ILE A 269 -24.27 -17.73 6.72
N THR A 270 -24.35 -18.72 7.60
CA THR A 270 -23.29 -19.02 8.58
C THR A 270 -22.05 -19.58 7.89
N ASP A 271 -20.88 -19.41 8.49
CA ASP A 271 -19.62 -19.87 7.89
C ASP A 271 -19.57 -21.39 7.76
N GLU A 272 -20.27 -22.12 8.62
CA GLU A 272 -20.38 -23.57 8.58
C GLU A 272 -21.20 -24.08 7.38
N GLU A 273 -22.17 -23.29 6.92
CA GLU A 273 -23.05 -23.62 5.78
C GLU A 273 -22.55 -23.02 4.45
N ARG A 274 -21.53 -22.14 4.52
CA ARG A 274 -20.95 -21.43 3.39
C ARG A 274 -20.22 -22.41 2.47
N ASN A 275 -20.87 -22.78 1.38
CA ASN A 275 -20.31 -23.58 0.29
C ASN A 275 -20.15 -22.74 -0.99
N GLY A 276 -19.58 -23.32 -2.04
CA GLY A 276 -19.17 -22.60 -3.26
C GLY A 276 -20.22 -21.69 -3.91
N VAL A 277 -21.52 -21.93 -3.75
CA VAL A 277 -22.58 -21.04 -4.29
C VAL A 277 -22.79 -19.79 -3.40
N TYR A 278 -22.53 -19.93 -2.11
CA TYR A 278 -22.67 -18.88 -1.10
C TYR A 278 -21.35 -18.13 -0.84
N SER A 279 -20.20 -18.72 -1.18
CA SER A 279 -18.91 -18.04 -1.18
C SER A 279 -18.82 -16.98 -2.29
N ALA A 280 -17.87 -16.05 -2.13
CA ALA A 280 -17.50 -15.13 -3.21
C ALA A 280 -16.95 -15.92 -4.40
N HIS A 281 -17.45 -15.65 -5.60
CA HIS A 281 -17.02 -16.37 -6.80
C HIS A 281 -17.28 -15.57 -8.08
N LEU A 282 -16.63 -15.99 -9.16
CA LEU A 282 -16.85 -15.46 -10.49
C LEU A 282 -18.14 -16.05 -11.10
N LEU A 283 -19.03 -15.20 -11.58
CA LEU A 283 -20.23 -15.63 -12.30
C LEU A 283 -19.85 -15.98 -13.74
N LYS A 284 -19.41 -17.23 -13.97
CA LYS A 284 -18.87 -17.68 -15.26
C LYS A 284 -19.80 -17.42 -16.45
N GLN A 285 -21.12 -17.43 -16.25
CA GLN A 285 -22.12 -17.16 -17.29
C GLN A 285 -22.14 -15.69 -17.75
N THR A 286 -21.54 -14.79 -16.99
CA THR A 286 -21.49 -13.35 -17.29
C THR A 286 -20.27 -12.95 -18.11
N ILE A 287 -19.32 -13.87 -18.31
CA ILE A 287 -18.10 -13.61 -19.05
C ILE A 287 -18.44 -13.46 -20.53
N ASP A 288 -18.13 -12.29 -21.11
CA ASP A 288 -18.15 -12.08 -22.55
C ASP A 288 -16.84 -11.45 -23.01
N ILE A 289 -16.32 -11.95 -24.14
CA ILE A 289 -15.01 -11.56 -24.70
C ILE A 289 -15.21 -11.23 -26.17
N PHE A 290 -14.86 -9.99 -26.54
CA PHE A 290 -15.09 -9.45 -27.87
C PHE A 290 -13.97 -8.51 -28.31
N GLU A 291 -13.86 -8.29 -29.63
CA GLU A 291 -12.89 -7.35 -30.17
C GLU A 291 -13.42 -5.90 -30.10
N GLY A 292 -12.57 -4.97 -29.68
CA GLY A 292 -12.93 -3.57 -29.49
C GLY A 292 -13.40 -2.92 -30.80
N GLY A 293 -14.60 -2.34 -30.77
CA GLY A 293 -15.28 -1.78 -31.95
C GLY A 293 -16.46 -2.63 -32.41
N SER A 294 -16.51 -3.90 -32.03
CA SER A 294 -17.73 -4.70 -32.08
C SER A 294 -18.64 -4.31 -30.92
N LYS A 295 -19.96 -4.21 -31.17
CA LYS A 295 -20.92 -4.01 -30.09
C LYS A 295 -20.85 -5.23 -29.16
N PRO A 296 -20.73 -5.06 -27.84
CA PRO A 296 -20.91 -6.18 -26.93
C PRO A 296 -22.27 -6.81 -27.23
N LYS A 297 -22.35 -8.15 -27.23
CA LYS A 297 -23.66 -8.80 -27.23
C LYS A 297 -24.30 -8.34 -25.92
N THR A 298 -25.42 -7.64 -26.01
CA THR A 298 -26.14 -7.03 -24.88
C THR A 298 -26.07 -7.94 -23.65
N THR A 299 -25.21 -7.58 -22.69
CA THR A 299 -24.94 -8.33 -21.46
C THR A 299 -26.09 -8.14 -20.47
N THR A 300 -27.31 -8.41 -20.92
CA THR A 300 -28.52 -8.37 -20.09
C THR A 300 -29.13 -9.77 -19.92
N GLY A 301 -28.46 -10.79 -20.45
CA GLY A 301 -29.02 -12.14 -20.53
C GLY A 301 -29.01 -12.95 -19.24
N TYR A 302 -28.26 -12.57 -18.19
CA TYR A 302 -27.80 -13.57 -17.23
C TYR A 302 -28.21 -13.39 -15.76
N LEU A 303 -29.06 -12.41 -15.43
CA LEU A 303 -29.61 -12.27 -14.08
C LEU A 303 -31.07 -12.75 -14.04
N THR A 304 -31.29 -14.01 -14.36
CA THR A 304 -32.52 -14.74 -14.00
C THR A 304 -32.26 -15.44 -12.67
N LEU A 305 -32.20 -14.67 -11.59
CA LEU A 305 -32.01 -15.20 -10.24
C LEU A 305 -33.18 -14.78 -9.35
N ILE A 306 -33.59 -15.70 -8.48
CA ILE A 306 -34.78 -15.62 -7.62
C ILE A 306 -34.58 -14.61 -6.46
N ILE A 307 -33.36 -14.09 -6.27
CA ILE A 307 -32.97 -13.25 -5.13
C ILE A 307 -32.60 -11.84 -5.62
N SER A 308 -32.99 -10.82 -4.85
CA SER A 308 -32.64 -9.42 -5.14
C SER A 308 -31.17 -9.13 -4.84
N PHE A 309 -30.41 -8.72 -5.86
CA PHE A 309 -29.01 -8.29 -5.73
C PHE A 309 -28.86 -6.78 -5.82
N VAL A 310 -27.74 -6.28 -5.29
CA VAL A 310 -27.21 -4.96 -5.60
C VAL A 310 -26.05 -5.11 -6.57
N ILE A 311 -26.22 -4.57 -7.77
CA ILE A 311 -25.21 -4.58 -8.84
C ILE A 311 -24.37 -3.32 -8.71
N LEU A 312 -23.06 -3.48 -8.55
CA LEU A 312 -22.09 -2.41 -8.54
C LEU A 312 -21.39 -2.30 -9.89
N MET A 313 -21.43 -1.09 -10.46
CA MET A 313 -20.79 -0.75 -11.73
C MET A 313 -19.98 0.54 -11.59
N ASP A 314 -19.05 0.77 -12.51
CA ASP A 314 -18.37 2.07 -12.58
C ASP A 314 -19.32 3.17 -13.10
N ASN A 315 -18.93 4.43 -12.90
CA ASN A 315 -19.72 5.58 -13.36
C ASN A 315 -19.37 5.98 -14.81
N ALA A 316 -19.02 5.03 -15.67
CA ALA A 316 -18.73 5.33 -17.06
C ALA A 316 -19.97 5.88 -17.77
N LYS A 317 -19.72 6.78 -18.72
CA LYS A 317 -20.79 7.49 -19.44
C LYS A 317 -21.81 6.55 -20.09
N TYR A 318 -21.38 5.37 -20.51
CA TYR A 318 -22.25 4.39 -21.16
C TYR A 318 -23.19 3.70 -20.16
N HIS A 319 -22.80 3.54 -18.89
CA HIS A 319 -23.65 2.97 -17.83
C HIS A 319 -24.72 3.94 -17.33
N ILE A 320 -24.39 5.24 -17.27
CA ILE A 320 -25.34 6.29 -16.86
C ILE A 320 -26.19 6.83 -18.02
N THR A 321 -26.23 6.11 -19.15
CA THR A 321 -26.99 6.54 -20.33
C THR A 321 -28.48 6.50 -20.05
N LYS A 322 -29.15 7.62 -20.35
CA LYS A 322 -30.62 7.75 -20.27
C LYS A 322 -31.25 7.44 -21.64
N PRO A 323 -32.57 7.14 -21.70
CA PRO A 323 -33.26 6.82 -22.95
C PRO A 323 -32.97 7.81 -24.08
N SER A 324 -32.74 7.29 -25.29
CA SER A 324 -32.41 8.12 -26.45
C SER A 324 -33.56 9.01 -26.93
N SER A 325 -34.79 8.71 -26.50
CA SER A 325 -36.00 9.50 -26.75
C SER A 325 -35.97 10.85 -26.06
N LEU A 326 -35.17 11.03 -25.00
CA LEU A 326 -35.11 12.29 -24.28
C LEU A 326 -34.54 13.43 -25.13
N PRO A 327 -35.04 14.67 -24.95
CA PRO A 327 -34.48 15.83 -25.61
C PRO A 327 -33.01 16.03 -25.24
N LYS A 328 -32.25 16.63 -26.15
CA LYS A 328 -30.83 16.97 -25.97
C LYS A 328 -30.66 18.48 -26.00
N ARG A 329 -29.54 18.97 -25.46
CA ARG A 329 -29.20 20.41 -25.46
C ARG A 329 -29.27 21.05 -26.85
N ASN A 330 -28.98 20.30 -27.91
CA ASN A 330 -29.01 20.79 -29.28
C ASN A 330 -30.40 20.72 -29.96
N THR A 331 -31.43 20.12 -29.33
CA THR A 331 -32.81 20.04 -29.84
C THR A 331 -33.41 21.42 -30.16
N LYS A 332 -34.29 21.53 -31.17
CA LYS A 332 -34.92 22.79 -31.57
C LYS A 332 -35.80 23.37 -30.44
N LYS A 333 -35.97 24.70 -30.37
CA LYS A 333 -36.77 25.37 -29.31
C LYS A 333 -38.19 24.81 -29.20
N GLN A 334 -38.89 24.65 -30.34
CA GLN A 334 -40.25 24.08 -30.37
C GLN A 334 -40.32 22.68 -29.75
N ALA A 335 -39.34 21.82 -30.03
CA ALA A 335 -39.29 20.49 -29.46
C ALA A 335 -38.92 20.49 -27.95
N LEU A 336 -38.19 21.49 -27.47
CA LEU A 336 -38.00 21.68 -26.02
C LEU A 336 -39.28 22.17 -25.35
N GLN A 337 -40.07 23.03 -26.00
CA GLN A 337 -41.37 23.46 -25.51
C GLN A 337 -42.34 22.27 -25.41
N ALA A 338 -42.44 21.47 -26.46
CA ALA A 338 -43.22 20.23 -26.44
C ALA A 338 -42.77 19.25 -25.35
N ALA A 339 -41.46 19.13 -25.10
CA ALA A 339 -40.96 18.31 -23.99
C ALA A 339 -41.30 18.91 -22.62
N CYS A 340 -41.32 20.24 -22.48
CA CYS A 340 -41.83 20.87 -21.26
C CYS A 340 -43.32 20.56 -21.06
N ASP A 341 -44.14 20.61 -22.12
CA ASP A 341 -45.56 20.25 -22.04
C ASP A 341 -45.73 18.77 -21.64
N GLU A 342 -44.96 17.86 -22.24
CA GLU A 342 -44.96 16.43 -21.92
C GLU A 342 -44.54 16.14 -20.47
N PHE A 343 -43.52 16.85 -19.96
CA PHE A 343 -43.04 16.72 -18.59
C PHE A 343 -43.82 17.58 -17.58
N LEU A 344 -44.87 18.29 -18.02
CA LEU A 344 -45.66 19.21 -17.21
C LEU A 344 -44.81 20.30 -16.51
N LEU A 345 -43.78 20.79 -17.20
CA LEU A 345 -42.88 21.84 -16.71
C LEU A 345 -43.38 23.22 -17.17
N PRO A 346 -43.61 24.18 -16.25
CA PRO A 346 -44.01 25.51 -16.64
C PRO A 346 -42.90 26.19 -17.43
N TYR A 347 -43.25 27.01 -18.43
CA TYR A 347 -42.33 27.87 -19.17
C TYR A 347 -43.08 29.05 -19.81
N ASN A 348 -42.35 30.11 -20.18
CA ASN A 348 -42.90 31.25 -20.92
C ASN A 348 -42.55 31.16 -22.41
N ALA A 349 -43.42 31.66 -23.30
CA ALA A 349 -43.18 31.66 -24.74
C ALA A 349 -41.86 32.37 -25.15
N VAL A 350 -41.48 33.41 -24.38
CA VAL A 350 -40.26 34.19 -24.58
C VAL A 350 -39.00 33.50 -24.05
N ASP A 351 -39.13 32.41 -23.29
CA ASP A 351 -37.98 31.71 -22.70
C ASP A 351 -37.00 31.27 -23.78
N THR A 352 -35.71 31.46 -23.50
CA THR A 352 -34.64 31.08 -24.41
C THR A 352 -34.41 29.58 -24.36
N LYS A 353 -33.75 29.05 -25.40
CA LYS A 353 -33.38 27.63 -25.49
C LYS A 353 -32.57 27.16 -24.26
N SER A 354 -31.70 28.01 -23.72
CA SER A 354 -30.90 27.69 -22.54
C SER A 354 -31.74 27.58 -21.27
N ILE A 355 -32.74 28.45 -21.08
CA ILE A 355 -33.65 28.41 -19.94
C ILE A 355 -34.52 27.15 -19.99
N LEU A 356 -35.13 26.86 -21.15
CA LEU A 356 -35.92 25.64 -21.35
C LEU A 356 -35.08 24.39 -21.09
N TRP A 357 -33.88 24.33 -21.67
CA TRP A 357 -32.97 23.20 -21.45
C TRP A 357 -32.55 23.06 -19.98
N ALA A 358 -32.29 24.15 -19.25
CA ALA A 358 -31.91 24.06 -17.84
C ALA A 358 -33.02 23.41 -16.99
N ARG A 359 -34.29 23.76 -17.24
CA ARG A 359 -35.45 23.16 -16.57
C ARG A 359 -35.58 21.68 -16.91
N ILE A 360 -35.55 21.34 -18.20
CA ILE A 360 -35.63 19.96 -18.69
C ILE A 360 -34.48 19.12 -18.16
N ALA A 361 -33.25 19.63 -18.19
CA ALA A 361 -32.08 18.92 -17.69
C ALA A 361 -32.19 18.65 -16.19
N SER A 362 -32.68 19.61 -15.40
CA SER A 362 -32.95 19.42 -13.96
C SER A 362 -34.02 18.36 -13.72
N TYR A 363 -35.11 18.38 -14.50
CA TYR A 363 -36.16 17.38 -14.42
C TYR A 363 -35.65 15.98 -14.78
N ILE A 364 -34.91 15.86 -15.89
CA ILE A 364 -34.31 14.61 -16.34
C ILE A 364 -33.34 14.07 -15.28
N ASP A 365 -32.52 14.94 -14.67
CA ASP A 365 -31.57 14.54 -13.62
C ASP A 365 -32.26 13.94 -12.40
N THR A 366 -33.41 14.51 -12.02
CA THR A 366 -34.15 14.12 -10.82
C THR A 366 -35.10 12.93 -11.05
N ASN A 367 -35.75 12.87 -12.20
CA ASN A 367 -36.89 11.95 -12.43
C ASN A 367 -36.59 10.80 -13.37
N VAL A 368 -35.51 10.89 -14.16
CA VAL A 368 -35.19 9.86 -15.15
C VAL A 368 -33.95 9.09 -14.75
N SER A 369 -34.14 7.81 -14.47
CA SER A 369 -33.06 6.86 -14.16
C SER A 369 -32.31 6.46 -15.43
N PRO A 370 -31.02 6.10 -15.33
CA PRO A 370 -30.30 5.42 -16.40
C PRO A 370 -30.98 4.11 -16.81
N ILE A 371 -30.87 3.75 -18.09
CA ILE A 371 -31.51 2.57 -18.69
C ILE A 371 -31.17 1.30 -17.92
N VAL A 372 -29.90 1.16 -17.50
CA VAL A 372 -29.43 -0.02 -16.77
C VAL A 372 -30.13 -0.19 -15.41
N ILE A 373 -30.50 0.91 -14.73
CA ILE A 373 -31.22 0.85 -13.46
C ILE A 373 -32.63 0.30 -13.69
N ASP A 374 -33.34 0.80 -14.68
CA ASP A 374 -34.71 0.34 -14.97
C ASP A 374 -34.71 -1.13 -15.42
N MET A 375 -33.73 -1.53 -16.22
CA MET A 375 -33.52 -2.92 -16.63
C MET A 375 -33.20 -3.85 -15.46
N ALA A 376 -32.44 -3.39 -14.46
CA ALA A 376 -32.16 -4.18 -13.26
C ALA A 376 -33.39 -4.25 -12.33
N ARG A 377 -34.09 -3.13 -12.10
CA ARG A 377 -35.26 -3.05 -11.22
C ARG A 377 -36.44 -3.87 -11.72
N SER A 378 -36.67 -3.90 -13.03
CA SER A 378 -37.66 -4.79 -13.66
C SER A 378 -37.38 -6.28 -13.42
N ARG A 379 -36.17 -6.64 -13.00
CA ARG A 379 -35.74 -7.99 -12.59
C ARG A 379 -35.59 -8.14 -11.07
N GLY A 380 -36.00 -7.14 -10.29
CA GLY A 380 -35.90 -7.16 -8.83
C GLY A 380 -34.50 -6.85 -8.28
N HIS A 381 -33.64 -6.20 -9.05
CA HIS A 381 -32.28 -5.83 -8.63
C HIS A 381 -32.11 -4.30 -8.56
N ASP A 382 -31.16 -3.84 -7.74
CA ASP A 382 -30.74 -2.43 -7.74
C ASP A 382 -29.36 -2.28 -8.37
N VAL A 383 -29.08 -1.09 -8.89
CA VAL A 383 -27.76 -0.75 -9.47
C VAL A 383 -27.22 0.48 -8.75
N PHE A 384 -26.00 0.34 -8.21
CA PHE A 384 -25.23 1.44 -7.62
C PHE A 384 -23.97 1.68 -8.44
N PHE A 385 -23.59 2.94 -8.57
CA PHE A 385 -22.39 3.35 -9.27
C PHE A 385 -21.29 3.70 -8.27
N THR A 386 -20.08 3.22 -8.51
CA THR A 386 -18.93 3.62 -7.73
C THR A 386 -18.59 5.11 -7.96
N PRO A 387 -18.08 5.80 -6.93
CA PRO A 387 -17.73 7.20 -7.08
C PRO A 387 -16.55 7.36 -8.06
N PRO A 388 -16.47 8.49 -8.79
CA PRO A 388 -15.38 8.70 -9.75
C PRO A 388 -14.00 8.56 -9.11
N TYR A 389 -13.07 7.92 -9.82
CA TYR A 389 -11.67 7.70 -9.39
C TYR A 389 -11.47 6.76 -8.19
N HIS A 390 -12.44 5.90 -7.90
CA HIS A 390 -12.38 4.91 -6.83
C HIS A 390 -12.46 3.47 -7.35
N SER A 391 -11.50 3.08 -8.20
CA SER A 391 -11.37 1.69 -8.66
C SER A 391 -11.04 0.72 -7.52
N ASP A 392 -10.51 1.24 -6.40
CA ASP A 392 -10.27 0.49 -5.16
C ASP A 392 -11.55 -0.03 -4.49
N LEU A 393 -12.72 0.53 -4.83
CA LEU A 393 -14.02 0.07 -4.36
C LEU A 393 -14.64 -1.03 -5.27
N GLN A 394 -13.91 -1.50 -6.28
CA GLN A 394 -14.34 -2.57 -7.19
C GLN A 394 -13.36 -3.74 -7.13
N PRO A 395 -13.62 -4.78 -6.32
CA PRO A 395 -12.72 -5.92 -6.16
C PRO A 395 -12.39 -6.66 -7.46
N ILE A 396 -13.28 -6.60 -8.46
CA ILE A 396 -13.06 -7.17 -9.80
C ILE A 396 -11.85 -6.58 -10.52
N GLU A 397 -11.40 -5.36 -10.17
CA GLU A 397 -10.17 -4.76 -10.69
C GLU A 397 -8.91 -5.55 -10.30
N LEU A 398 -8.92 -6.23 -9.15
CA LEU A 398 -7.84 -7.14 -8.75
C LEU A 398 -7.81 -8.37 -9.66
N ILE A 399 -8.98 -8.93 -9.97
CA ILE A 399 -9.11 -10.05 -10.92
C ILE A 399 -8.58 -9.62 -12.28
N TRP A 400 -8.90 -8.41 -12.74
CA TRP A 400 -8.33 -7.87 -13.98
C TRP A 400 -6.81 -7.72 -13.94
N ALA A 401 -6.23 -7.37 -12.80
CA ALA A 401 -4.79 -7.32 -12.64
C ALA A 401 -4.15 -8.72 -12.75
N THR A 402 -4.72 -9.73 -12.08
CA THR A 402 -4.29 -11.14 -12.17
C THR A 402 -4.38 -11.63 -13.61
N VAL A 403 -5.57 -11.49 -14.23
CA VAL A 403 -5.84 -11.90 -15.62
C VAL A 403 -4.85 -11.32 -16.61
N LYS A 404 -4.63 -10.00 -16.55
CA LYS A 404 -3.67 -9.33 -17.45
C LYS A 404 -2.24 -9.77 -17.19
N GLY A 405 -1.90 -10.10 -15.94
CA GLY A 405 -0.59 -10.59 -15.54
C GLY A 405 -0.27 -11.96 -16.15
N GLU A 406 -1.24 -12.87 -16.12
CA GLU A 406 -1.13 -14.23 -16.67
C GLU A 406 -1.06 -14.23 -18.19
N ILE A 407 -1.95 -13.52 -18.87
CA ILE A 407 -1.93 -13.37 -20.34
C ILE A 407 -0.55 -12.86 -20.79
N ALA A 408 0.02 -11.91 -20.06
CA ALA A 408 1.33 -11.37 -20.41
C ALA A 408 2.48 -12.37 -20.22
N ALA A 409 2.38 -13.27 -19.23
CA ALA A 409 3.36 -14.32 -19.02
C ALA A 409 3.32 -15.37 -20.13
N GLU A 410 2.12 -15.75 -20.59
CA GLU A 410 1.96 -16.77 -21.63
C GLU A 410 2.38 -16.29 -23.03
N VAL A 411 2.11 -15.02 -23.35
CA VAL A 411 2.60 -14.38 -24.58
C VAL A 411 4.13 -14.31 -24.65
N ILE A 412 4.83 -14.31 -23.51
CA ILE A 412 6.30 -14.38 -23.45
C ILE A 412 6.78 -15.81 -23.73
N SER A 413 6.10 -16.82 -23.15
CA SER A 413 6.42 -18.24 -23.36
C SER A 413 6.26 -18.66 -24.82
N GLN A 414 5.20 -18.20 -25.50
CA GLN A 414 4.94 -18.56 -26.90
C GLN A 414 5.92 -17.91 -27.89
N LYS A 415 6.51 -16.75 -27.59
CA LYS A 415 7.56 -16.16 -28.45
C LYS A 415 8.85 -16.99 -28.50
N ALA A 416 9.06 -17.91 -27.54
CA ALA A 416 10.18 -18.84 -27.57
C ALA A 416 9.93 -20.04 -28.50
N GLY A 417 8.69 -20.28 -28.94
CA GLY A 417 8.31 -21.29 -29.92
C GLY A 417 7.83 -20.62 -31.22
N ASP A 418 8.43 -20.96 -32.35
CA ASP A 418 8.28 -20.25 -33.62
C ASP A 418 6.92 -20.48 -34.31
N VAL A 419 5.80 -20.03 -33.71
CA VAL A 419 4.45 -20.15 -34.27
C VAL A 419 3.83 -18.77 -34.48
N LYS A 420 3.59 -18.40 -35.73
CA LYS A 420 2.87 -17.18 -36.16
C LYS A 420 1.36 -17.28 -35.90
N GLN A 421 0.94 -17.51 -34.67
CA GLN A 421 -0.47 -17.53 -34.29
C GLN A 421 -0.93 -16.10 -33.97
N ASP A 422 -2.18 -15.74 -34.31
CA ASP A 422 -2.71 -14.41 -34.00
C ASP A 422 -2.80 -14.25 -32.48
N LYS A 423 -1.97 -13.35 -31.94
CA LYS A 423 -1.87 -13.06 -30.49
C LYS A 423 -3.24 -12.78 -29.85
N LEU A 424 -4.19 -12.25 -30.61
CA LEU A 424 -5.53 -11.99 -30.10
C LEU A 424 -6.33 -13.28 -29.85
N VAL A 425 -6.15 -14.29 -30.70
CA VAL A 425 -6.78 -15.61 -30.59
C VAL A 425 -6.20 -16.37 -29.40
N CYS A 426 -4.86 -16.39 -29.28
CA CYS A 426 -4.19 -17.01 -28.11
C CYS A 426 -4.65 -16.37 -26.79
N ASN A 427 -4.73 -15.04 -26.71
CA ASN A 427 -5.21 -14.35 -25.50
C ASN A 427 -6.65 -14.73 -25.14
N LYS A 428 -7.50 -15.04 -26.13
CA LYS A 428 -8.89 -15.44 -25.91
C LYS A 428 -8.98 -16.86 -25.34
N ASP A 429 -8.15 -17.78 -25.83
CA ASP A 429 -8.11 -19.17 -25.34
C ASP A 429 -7.56 -19.25 -23.92
N VAL A 430 -6.54 -18.43 -23.58
CA VAL A 430 -6.00 -18.30 -22.23
C VAL A 430 -7.05 -17.77 -21.26
N LEU A 431 -7.75 -16.69 -21.64
CA LEU A 431 -8.86 -16.15 -20.85
C LEU A 431 -9.90 -17.24 -20.54
N LEU A 432 -10.29 -18.04 -21.53
CA LEU A 432 -11.33 -19.07 -21.37
C LEU A 432 -10.85 -20.34 -20.64
N GLY A 433 -9.56 -20.67 -20.70
CA GLY A 433 -9.02 -21.99 -20.32
C GLY A 433 -8.32 -22.08 -18.96
N SER A 434 -7.60 -21.05 -18.50
CA SER A 434 -6.80 -21.10 -17.25
C SER A 434 -7.28 -20.08 -16.21
N VAL A 435 -7.39 -18.82 -16.61
CA VAL A 435 -7.55 -17.70 -15.70
C VAL A 435 -8.91 -17.66 -14.97
N PHE A 436 -10.01 -17.91 -15.69
CA PHE A 436 -11.36 -17.85 -15.10
C PHE A 436 -11.78 -19.15 -14.38
N LEU A 437 -11.02 -20.23 -14.52
CA LEU A 437 -11.21 -21.46 -13.74
C LEU A 437 -10.53 -21.33 -12.37
N ASP A 438 -9.36 -20.70 -12.30
CA ASP A 438 -8.56 -20.53 -11.08
C ASP A 438 -8.94 -19.29 -10.25
N ALA A 439 -9.61 -18.29 -10.82
CA ALA A 439 -10.05 -17.08 -10.11
C ALA A 439 -10.96 -17.35 -8.89
N ASN A 440 -11.62 -18.52 -8.83
CA ASN A 440 -12.40 -18.91 -7.65
C ASN A 440 -11.52 -19.23 -6.41
N TYR A 441 -10.24 -19.58 -6.60
CA TYR A 441 -9.30 -19.88 -5.52
C TYR A 441 -8.73 -18.61 -4.85
N GLU A 442 -8.55 -17.52 -5.60
CA GLU A 442 -8.12 -16.23 -5.03
C GLU A 442 -9.25 -15.56 -4.25
N LEU A 443 -10.51 -15.71 -4.68
CA LEU A 443 -11.69 -15.12 -4.04
C LEU A 443 -12.08 -15.75 -2.70
N SER A 444 -11.61 -16.96 -2.39
CA SER A 444 -11.86 -17.63 -1.11
C SER A 444 -10.81 -17.30 -0.03
N ASN A 445 -9.70 -16.65 -0.42
CA ASN A 445 -8.57 -16.32 0.47
C ASN A 445 -8.49 -14.83 0.82
N TYR A 446 -9.44 -14.03 0.32
CA TYR A 446 -9.64 -12.61 0.59
C TYR A 446 -11.07 -12.38 1.06
#